data_AF-A0A7W7ITG4-F1
#
_entry.id   AF-A0A7W7ITG4-F1
#
_cell.length_a   1.000
_cell.length_b   1.000
_cell.length_c   1.000
_cell.angle_alpha   90.00
_cell.angle_beta   90.00
_cell.angle_gamma   90.00
#
_symmetry.space_group_name_H-M   'P 1'
#
loop_
_entity.id
_entity.type
_entity.pdbx_description
1 polymer ?
#
loop_
_entity_poly.entity_id
_entity_poly.type
_entity_poly.pdbx_seq_one_letter_code
_entity_poly.pdbx_strand_id
1 'polypeptide(L)'
;MSAWDTVGRLFENGAKIRWSCEVSASHHGDVDLKRIIEAKGADYVLINKKPPCRFPGCPGLVTFADYSRVYWRKLETLSDRDDEWWTFNDQRRAELKALGWRMEMGKWVAPKEEAPR
;
A
#
# COMPACT_ATOMS: atom_id res chain seq x y z
N MET A 1 -1.31 -18.68 -9.27
CA MET A 1 -0.35 -17.59 -8.94
C MET A 1 0.74 -17.66 -9.98
N SER A 2 1.02 -16.56 -10.68
CA SER A 2 2.09 -16.58 -11.67
C SER A 2 3.41 -16.66 -10.91
N ALA A 3 4.38 -17.37 -11.45
CA ALA A 3 5.67 -17.53 -10.78
C ALA A 3 6.46 -16.21 -10.65
N TRP A 4 5.93 -15.06 -11.10
CA TRP A 4 6.54 -13.71 -11.07
C TRP A 4 6.23 -12.90 -9.81
N ASP A 5 5.46 -13.47 -8.89
CA ASP A 5 4.78 -12.71 -7.83
C ASP A 5 5.43 -12.87 -6.44
N THR A 6 6.45 -13.73 -6.32
CA THR A 6 7.20 -13.94 -5.06
C THR A 6 8.34 -12.95 -4.91
N VAL A 7 8.65 -12.59 -3.66
CA VAL A 7 9.73 -11.65 -3.32
C VAL A 7 11.09 -12.18 -3.78
N GLY A 8 11.34 -13.50 -3.68
CA GLY A 8 12.56 -14.13 -4.16
C GLY A 8 12.81 -13.83 -5.63
N ARG A 9 11.81 -14.02 -6.50
CA ARG A 9 11.97 -13.76 -7.93
C ARG A 9 12.02 -12.27 -8.25
N LEU A 10 11.29 -11.43 -7.52
CA LEU A 10 11.43 -9.97 -7.63
C LEU A 10 12.87 -9.53 -7.32
N PHE A 11 13.49 -10.12 -6.30
CA PHE A 11 14.87 -9.83 -5.92
C PHE A 11 15.87 -10.32 -6.99
N GLU A 12 15.75 -11.56 -7.46
CA GLU A 12 16.61 -12.14 -8.50
C GLU A 12 16.57 -11.33 -9.81
N ASN A 13 15.41 -10.80 -10.17
CA ASN A 13 15.24 -9.97 -11.36
C ASN A 13 15.69 -8.51 -11.18
N GLY A 14 16.20 -8.13 -10.00
CA GLY A 14 16.57 -6.75 -9.69
C GLY A 14 15.40 -5.78 -9.70
N ALA A 15 14.20 -6.24 -9.29
CA ALA A 15 12.99 -5.43 -9.33
C ALA A 15 13.07 -4.23 -8.38
N LYS A 16 12.59 -3.07 -8.85
CA LYS A 16 12.51 -1.83 -8.06
C LYS A 16 11.11 -1.68 -7.48
N ILE A 17 10.87 -2.33 -6.35
CA ILE A 17 9.57 -2.26 -5.69
C ILE A 17 9.51 -1.04 -4.76
N ARG A 18 8.42 -0.28 -4.88
CA ARG A 18 8.10 0.84 -4.00
C ARG A 18 6.83 0.58 -3.23
N TRP A 19 6.76 1.17 -2.05
CA TRP A 19 5.57 1.19 -1.23
C TRP A 19 5.06 2.63 -1.10
N SER A 20 3.74 2.80 -1.03
CA SER A 20 3.08 4.10 -0.82
C SER A 20 1.88 3.96 0.10
N CYS A 21 1.67 4.95 0.96
CA CYS A 21 0.52 5.02 1.85
C CYS A 21 -0.71 5.57 1.11
N GLU A 22 -1.89 4.98 1.36
CA GLU A 22 -3.14 5.42 0.73
C GLU A 22 -3.63 6.80 1.23
N VAL A 23 -3.28 7.21 2.46
CA VAL A 23 -3.76 8.46 3.06
C VAL A 23 -2.74 9.60 3.05
N SER A 24 -1.47 9.31 2.75
CA SER A 24 -0.40 10.32 2.79
C SER A 24 0.54 10.20 1.59
N ALA A 25 0.65 11.29 0.82
CA ALA A 25 1.56 11.36 -0.31
C ALA A 25 3.05 11.39 0.10
N SER A 26 3.36 11.83 1.34
CA SER A 26 4.74 11.88 1.85
C SER A 26 5.22 10.53 2.41
N HIS A 27 4.30 9.59 2.66
CA HIS A 27 4.65 8.28 3.20
C HIS A 27 4.83 7.29 2.05
N HIS A 28 6.05 7.21 1.53
CA HIS A 28 6.43 6.27 0.50
C HIS A 28 7.93 5.91 0.64
N GLY A 29 8.37 4.91 -0.11
CA GLY A 29 9.79 4.57 -0.17
C GLY A 29 10.05 3.29 -0.96
N ASP A 30 11.33 2.96 -1.08
CA ASP A 30 11.74 1.70 -1.71
C ASP A 30 11.56 0.54 -0.72
N VAL A 31 11.23 -0.63 -1.26
CA VAL A 31 11.10 -1.88 -0.52
C VAL A 31 12.44 -2.61 -0.52
N ASP A 32 12.91 -2.95 0.68
CA ASP A 32 14.06 -3.82 0.84
C ASP A 32 13.62 -5.28 0.69
N LEU A 33 13.71 -5.79 -0.55
CA LEU A 33 13.34 -7.16 -0.86
C LEU A 33 14.22 -8.18 -0.12
N LYS A 34 15.52 -7.90 0.04
CA LYS A 34 16.45 -8.78 0.76
C LYS A 34 15.99 -8.97 2.21
N ARG A 35 15.66 -7.87 2.89
CA ARG A 35 15.13 -7.91 4.26
C ARG A 35 13.81 -8.67 4.35
N ILE A 36 12.93 -8.57 3.35
CA ILE A 36 11.68 -9.35 3.36
C ILE A 36 11.95 -10.85 3.20
N ILE A 37 12.88 -11.24 2.34
CA ILE A 37 13.29 -12.65 2.18
C ILE A 37 13.83 -13.18 3.51
N GLU A 38 14.71 -12.43 4.18
CA GLU A 38 15.27 -12.82 5.49
C GLU A 38 14.17 -12.98 6.56
N ALA A 39 13.15 -12.12 6.55
CA ALA A 39 12.11 -12.13 7.57
C ALA A 39 10.94 -13.09 7.29
N LYS A 40 10.61 -13.33 6.02
CA LYS A 40 9.37 -14.04 5.60
C LYS A 40 9.58 -15.16 4.60
N GLY A 41 10.81 -15.36 4.11
CA GLY A 41 11.15 -16.33 3.08
C GLY A 41 10.95 -15.80 1.65
N ALA A 42 11.63 -16.46 0.71
CA ALA A 42 11.62 -16.10 -0.72
C ALA A 42 10.23 -16.27 -1.37
N ASP A 43 9.43 -17.22 -0.88
CA ASP A 43 8.09 -17.51 -1.43
C ASP A 43 7.01 -16.53 -0.98
N TYR A 44 7.35 -15.55 -0.11
CA TYR A 44 6.40 -14.54 0.31
C TYR A 44 5.92 -13.69 -0.88
N VAL A 45 4.64 -13.34 -0.91
CA VAL A 45 3.99 -12.60 -2.00
C VAL A 45 3.52 -11.22 -1.53
N LEU A 46 3.84 -10.17 -2.29
CA LEU A 46 3.42 -8.79 -2.02
C LEU A 46 2.09 -8.42 -2.67
N ILE A 47 1.61 -9.22 -3.62
CA ILE A 47 0.36 -8.96 -4.35
C ILE A 47 -0.83 -8.86 -3.39
N ASN A 48 -1.64 -7.81 -3.59
CA ASN A 48 -2.82 -7.48 -2.79
C ASN A 48 -2.53 -7.29 -1.28
N LYS A 49 -1.26 -7.27 -0.86
CA LYS A 49 -0.92 -7.03 0.54
C LYS A 49 -1.08 -5.56 0.85
N LYS A 50 -1.81 -5.29 1.93
CA LYS A 50 -2.08 -3.95 2.44
C LYS A 50 -1.70 -3.83 3.92
N PRO A 51 -0.41 -3.91 4.27
CA PRO A 51 0.00 -3.76 5.67
C PRO A 51 -0.23 -2.32 6.15
N PRO A 52 -0.35 -2.09 7.47
CA PRO A 52 -0.44 -0.74 8.03
C PRO A 52 0.77 0.13 7.68
N CYS A 53 0.54 1.43 7.55
CA CYS A 53 1.61 2.41 7.41
C CYS A 53 2.51 2.39 8.65
N ARG A 54 3.84 2.42 8.43
CA ARG A 54 4.83 2.39 9.52
C ARG A 54 4.98 3.73 10.27
N PHE A 55 4.37 4.81 9.77
CA PHE A 55 4.47 6.12 10.40
C PHE A 55 3.52 6.22 11.59
N PRO A 56 4.00 6.56 12.80
CA PRO A 56 3.16 6.64 14.00
C PRO A 56 1.94 7.54 13.78
N GLY A 57 0.77 7.09 14.24
CA GLY A 57 -0.49 7.83 14.10
C GLY A 57 -1.10 7.86 12.69
N CYS A 58 -0.43 7.30 11.68
CA CYS A 58 -0.99 7.20 10.33
C CYS A 58 -1.88 5.94 10.23
N PRO A 59 -3.20 6.08 10.01
CA PRO A 59 -4.08 4.93 9.91
C PRO A 59 -4.00 4.23 8.56
N GLY A 60 -3.31 4.82 7.58
CA GLY A 60 -3.35 4.36 6.19
C GLY A 60 -2.75 2.99 5.99
N LEU A 61 -3.21 2.32 4.94
CA LEU A 61 -2.61 1.09 4.46
C LEU A 61 -1.61 1.36 3.34
N VAL A 62 -0.65 0.45 3.21
CA VAL A 62 0.41 0.51 2.21
C VAL A 62 0.00 -0.27 0.97
N THR A 63 0.29 0.28 -0.22
CA THR A 63 0.23 -0.44 -1.49
C THR A 63 1.64 -0.59 -2.06
N PHE A 64 1.84 -1.60 -2.91
CA PHE A 64 3.12 -1.88 -3.54
C PHE A 64 3.04 -1.72 -5.06
N ALA A 65 4.09 -1.20 -5.67
CA ALA A 65 4.20 -1.08 -7.12
C ALA A 65 5.63 -1.37 -7.59
N ASP A 66 5.73 -1.96 -8.77
CA ASP A 66 6.96 -2.26 -9.48
C ASP A 66 7.32 -1.10 -10.42
N TYR A 67 8.47 -0.47 -10.19
CA TYR A 67 9.06 0.64 -10.94
C TYR A 67 10.23 0.19 -11.84
N SER A 68 10.35 -1.10 -12.12
CA SER A 68 11.45 -1.62 -12.95
C SER A 68 11.32 -1.21 -14.43
N ARG A 69 10.15 -0.73 -14.86
CA ARG A 69 9.84 -0.33 -16.24
C ARG A 69 9.47 1.15 -16.31
N VAL A 70 9.44 1.69 -17.53
CA VAL A 70 9.02 3.08 -17.83
C VAL A 70 7.65 3.40 -17.23
N TYR A 71 6.71 2.46 -17.34
CA TYR A 71 5.42 2.53 -16.68
C TYR A 71 5.44 1.62 -15.46
N TRP A 72 5.16 2.21 -14.30
CA TRP A 72 5.04 1.45 -13.07
C TRP A 72 3.80 0.57 -13.11
N ARG A 73 3.85 -0.56 -12.40
CA ARG A 73 2.75 -1.52 -12.29
C ARG A 73 2.41 -1.75 -10.83
N LYS A 74 1.16 -1.51 -10.42
CA LYS A 74 0.68 -1.92 -9.09
C LYS A 74 0.78 -3.43 -8.91
N LEU A 75 1.19 -3.87 -7.72
CA LEU A 75 1.15 -5.26 -7.32
C LEU A 75 -0.22 -5.58 -6.71
N GLU A 76 -1.26 -5.40 -7.52
CA GLU A 76 -2.66 -5.69 -7.18
C GLU A 76 -3.28 -6.47 -8.33
N THR A 77 -4.09 -7.48 -8.01
CA THR A 77 -4.92 -8.19 -9.00
C THR A 77 -6.37 -7.73 -8.95
N LEU A 78 -6.79 -7.13 -7.85
CA LEU A 78 -8.10 -6.50 -7.72
C LEU A 78 -8.09 -5.12 -8.38
N SER A 79 -9.13 -4.83 -9.13
CA SER A 79 -9.32 -3.59 -9.89
C SER A 79 -10.73 -3.03 -9.71
N ASP A 80 -10.98 -1.84 -10.23
CA ASP A 80 -12.31 -1.20 -10.22
C ASP A 80 -13.39 -1.96 -11.03
N ARG A 81 -13.01 -3.06 -11.70
CA ARG A 81 -13.93 -3.99 -12.37
C ARG A 81 -14.42 -5.12 -11.46
N ASP A 82 -13.80 -5.29 -10.30
CA ASP A 82 -14.07 -6.38 -9.36
C ASP A 82 -14.91 -5.87 -8.18
N ASP A 83 -15.96 -6.59 -7.81
CA ASP A 83 -16.85 -6.20 -6.70
C ASP A 83 -16.12 -6.19 -5.35
N GLU A 84 -15.13 -7.09 -5.15
CA GLU A 84 -14.31 -7.09 -3.94
C GLU A 84 -13.48 -5.80 -3.80
N TRP A 85 -13.11 -5.17 -4.92
CA TRP A 85 -12.37 -3.90 -4.88
C TRP A 85 -13.26 -2.78 -4.35
N TRP A 86 -14.50 -2.68 -4.82
CA TRP A 86 -15.46 -1.67 -4.35
C TRP A 86 -15.81 -1.89 -2.87
N THR A 87 -16.08 -3.14 -2.50
CA THR A 87 -16.39 -3.53 -1.12
C THR A 87 -15.26 -3.14 -0.18
N PHE A 88 -14.01 -3.45 -0.54
CA PHE A 88 -12.84 -3.07 0.25
C PHE A 88 -12.71 -1.55 0.37
N ASN A 89 -12.84 -0.80 -0.73
CA ASN A 89 -12.66 0.65 -0.72
C ASN A 89 -13.74 1.36 0.11
N ASP A 90 -14.99 0.88 0.05
CA ASP A 90 -16.08 1.48 0.82
C ASP A 90 -15.95 1.20 2.31
N GLN A 91 -15.59 -0.04 2.69
CA GLN A 91 -15.25 -0.35 4.07
C GLN A 91 -14.11 0.54 4.56
N ARG A 92 -13.04 0.68 3.75
CA ARG A 92 -11.88 1.46 4.13
C ARG A 92 -12.18 2.95 4.29
N ARG A 93 -13.02 3.51 3.42
CA ARG A 93 -13.53 4.88 3.54
C ARG A 93 -14.35 5.07 4.81
N ALA A 94 -15.19 4.11 5.17
CA ALA A 94 -15.99 4.17 6.39
C ALA A 94 -15.09 4.18 7.64
N GLU A 95 -14.09 3.30 7.68
CA GLU A 95 -13.10 3.25 8.78
C GLU A 95 -12.33 4.57 8.94
N LEU A 96 -11.84 5.15 7.84
CA LEU A 96 -11.12 6.42 7.89
C LEU A 96 -12.01 7.58 8.35
N LYS A 97 -13.27 7.63 7.87
CA LYS A 97 -14.25 8.62 8.33
C LYS A 97 -14.56 8.48 9.82
N ALA A 98 -14.68 7.25 10.33
CA ALA A 98 -14.89 6.98 11.75
C ALA A 98 -13.70 7.48 12.62
N LEU A 99 -12.50 7.49 12.05
CA LEU A 99 -11.30 8.09 12.68
C LEU A 99 -11.20 9.61 12.50
N GLY A 100 -12.22 10.27 11.94
CA GLY A 100 -12.25 11.72 11.72
C GLY A 100 -11.48 12.20 10.49
N TRP A 101 -10.98 11.30 9.65
CA TRP A 101 -10.35 11.67 8.38
C TRP A 101 -11.41 12.02 7.33
N ARG A 102 -11.08 12.97 6.46
CA ARG A 102 -11.99 13.46 5.42
C ARG A 102 -11.31 13.55 4.07
N MET A 103 -12.09 13.40 3.00
CA MET A 103 -11.60 13.55 1.62
C MET A 103 -11.81 14.99 1.16
N GLU A 104 -10.74 15.69 0.82
CA GLU A 104 -10.75 17.03 0.23
C GLU A 104 -9.94 17.01 -1.07
N MET A 105 -10.54 17.47 -2.18
CA MET A 105 -9.89 17.48 -3.51
C MET A 105 -9.24 16.13 -3.89
N GLY A 106 -9.89 15.02 -3.57
CA GLY A 106 -9.37 13.68 -3.88
C GLY A 106 -8.23 13.19 -2.96
N LYS A 107 -7.94 13.88 -1.85
CA LYS A 107 -6.92 13.48 -0.87
C LYS A 107 -7.51 13.33 0.54
N TRP A 108 -6.98 12.37 1.29
CA TRP A 108 -7.30 12.23 2.70
C TRP A 108 -6.62 13.33 3.51
N VAL A 109 -7.39 13.96 4.39
CA VAL A 109 -6.96 15.02 5.30
C VAL A 109 -7.23 14.56 6.72
N ALA A 110 -6.20 14.67 7.55
CA ALA A 110 -6.26 14.32 8.96
C ALA A 110 -7.35 15.13 9.69
N PRO A 111 -7.92 14.58 10.79
CA PRO A 111 -8.76 15.36 11.69
C PRO A 111 -7.98 16.60 12.15
N LYS A 112 -8.66 17.74 12.25
CA LYS A 112 -8.05 18.93 12.84
C LYS A 112 -7.81 18.62 14.31
N GLU A 113 -6.58 18.79 14.81
CA GLU A 113 -6.38 18.91 16.26
C GLU A 113 -7.20 20.12 16.70
N GLU A 114 -8.25 19.91 17.49
CA GLU A 114 -8.82 21.00 18.27
C GLU A 114 -7.72 21.43 19.23
N ALA A 115 -7.23 22.66 19.09
CA ALA A 115 -6.32 23.24 20.06
C ALA A 115 -6.95 23.10 21.45
N PRO A 116 -6.21 22.65 22.48
CA PRO A 116 -6.72 22.65 23.83
C PRO A 116 -7.17 24.08 24.17
N ARG A 117 -8.44 24.20 24.60
CA ARG A 117 -9.00 25.46 25.09
C ARG A 117 -8.28 25.91 26.36
#